data_AF-A0A6J0WTP1-F1
#
_entry.id   AF-A0A6J0WTP1-F1
#
_cell.length_a   1.000
_cell.length_b   1.000
_cell.length_c   1.000
_cell.angle_alpha   90.00
_cell.angle_beta   90.00
_cell.angle_gamma   90.00
#
_symmetry.space_group_name_H-M   'P 1'
#
loop_
_entity.id
_entity.type
_entity.pdbx_description
1 polymer ?
#
loop_
_entity_poly.entity_id
_entity_poly.type
_entity_poly.pdbx_seq_one_letter_code
_entity_poly.pdbx_strand_id
1 'polypeptide(L)'
;MKWMVLALVSLQALEAVALVKIPLKKFKSIRETMKEKGLLEDFLRTYKYDPAQKYHFGDFSVATEPMDYMDAAYFGEISIGTPPQNFLVLFDTGSSNLWVPSVYCQSQACTSHTRFNPSLSSTYSTNEQTFSLQYGSGSLTSILGYDTLTVQGIQVPNQEFGLSKTEPGTSFLYAKFDGIMGMAYPSLSVDGATTVLQGMVQEGALTSPIFSFYLS
;
A
#
# COMPACT_ATOMS: atom_id res chain seq x y z
N MET A 1 -45.47 -24.86 12.99
CA MET A 1 -45.23 -24.26 11.65
C MET A 1 -44.98 -22.74 11.70
N LYS A 2 -45.86 -21.90 12.28
CA LYS A 2 -45.65 -20.43 12.30
C LYS A 2 -44.34 -19.97 12.99
N TRP A 3 -43.93 -20.65 14.05
CA TRP A 3 -42.69 -20.35 14.79
C TRP A 3 -41.41 -20.76 14.04
N MET A 4 -41.46 -21.81 13.21
CA MET A 4 -40.34 -22.19 12.33
C MET A 4 -40.15 -21.17 11.20
N VAL A 5 -41.23 -20.63 10.65
CA VAL A 5 -41.14 -19.59 9.60
C VAL A 5 -40.56 -18.30 10.18
N LEU A 6 -40.97 -17.90 11.39
CA LEU A 6 -40.38 -16.76 12.09
C LEU A 6 -38.88 -16.96 12.39
N ALA A 7 -38.47 -18.16 12.81
CA ALA A 7 -37.06 -18.48 13.04
C ALA A 7 -36.21 -18.52 11.77
N LEU A 8 -36.77 -18.96 10.64
CA LEU A 8 -36.10 -18.95 9.33
C LEU A 8 -35.98 -17.54 8.76
N VAL A 9 -36.98 -16.68 8.95
CA VAL A 9 -36.95 -15.27 8.52
C VAL A 9 -35.97 -14.46 9.36
N SER A 10 -35.84 -14.74 10.67
CA SER A 10 -34.80 -14.09 11.49
C SER A 10 -33.39 -14.61 11.23
N LEU A 11 -33.22 -15.84 10.74
CA LEU A 11 -31.91 -16.36 10.30
C LEU A 11 -31.45 -15.71 8.99
N GLN A 12 -32.35 -15.51 8.03
CA GLN A 12 -32.04 -14.81 6.77
C GLN A 12 -31.78 -13.30 6.96
N ALA A 13 -32.32 -12.69 8.01
CA ALA A 13 -32.03 -11.31 8.37
C ALA A 13 -30.67 -11.13 9.06
N LEU A 14 -30.00 -12.22 9.48
CA LEU A 14 -28.66 -12.16 10.09
C LEU A 14 -27.52 -12.25 9.07
N GLU A 15 -27.79 -12.65 7.82
CA GLU A 15 -26.80 -12.61 6.73
C GLU A 15 -26.83 -11.27 5.99
N ALA A 16 -26.75 -10.17 6.74
CA ALA A 16 -26.19 -8.97 6.14
C ALA A 16 -24.69 -9.23 5.98
N VAL A 17 -24.28 -9.69 4.80
CA VAL A 17 -22.85 -9.71 4.43
C VAL A 17 -22.37 -8.28 4.58
N ALA A 18 -21.68 -8.00 5.68
CA ALA A 18 -21.18 -6.68 5.98
C ALA A 18 -20.15 -6.33 4.90
N LEU A 19 -20.53 -5.44 3.98
CA LEU A 19 -19.64 -4.95 2.95
C LEU A 19 -18.43 -4.28 3.63
N VAL A 20 -17.25 -4.85 3.45
CA VAL A 20 -16.01 -4.25 3.95
C VAL A 20 -15.73 -2.99 3.14
N LYS A 21 -15.75 -1.84 3.81
CA LYS A 21 -15.52 -0.53 3.20
C LYS A 21 -14.29 0.10 3.82
N ILE A 22 -13.31 0.40 2.98
CA ILE A 22 -12.13 1.18 3.37
C ILE A 22 -12.42 2.65 3.01
N PRO A 23 -12.62 3.54 3.99
CA PRO A 23 -12.83 4.94 3.71
C PRO A 23 -11.53 5.56 3.19
N LEU A 24 -11.60 6.15 1.99
CA LEU A 24 -10.51 6.93 1.43
C LEU A 24 -10.68 8.40 1.82
N LYS A 25 -9.61 8.99 2.34
CA LYS A 25 -9.54 10.41 2.69
C LYS A 25 -8.80 11.15 1.57
N LYS A 26 -9.34 12.29 1.16
CA LYS A 26 -8.71 13.17 0.17
C LYS A 26 -7.71 14.11 0.85
N PHE A 27 -6.52 14.22 0.28
CA PHE A 27 -5.45 15.12 0.72
C PHE A 27 -4.93 15.94 -0.47
N LYS A 28 -4.06 16.91 -0.17
CA LYS A 28 -3.27 17.58 -1.22
C LYS A 28 -2.29 16.58 -1.81
N SER A 29 -2.22 16.58 -3.13
CA SER A 29 -1.21 15.84 -3.88
C SER A 29 0.20 16.39 -3.64
N ILE A 30 1.21 15.61 -4.03
CA ILE A 30 2.61 16.06 -4.02
C ILE A 30 2.75 17.31 -4.89
N ARG A 31 2.15 17.34 -6.09
CA ARG A 31 2.19 18.47 -7.02
C ARG A 31 1.63 19.73 -6.38
N GLU A 32 0.46 19.65 -5.74
CA GLU A 32 -0.14 20.79 -5.05
C GLU A 32 0.74 21.28 -3.90
N THR A 33 1.27 20.35 -3.08
CA THR A 33 2.15 20.68 -1.96
C THR A 33 3.45 21.36 -2.43
N MET A 34 4.04 20.87 -3.52
CA MET A 34 5.25 21.47 -4.11
C MET A 34 4.97 22.82 -4.76
N LYS A 35 3.81 22.99 -5.39
CA LYS A 35 3.38 24.27 -5.97
C LYS A 35 3.24 25.34 -4.89
N GLU A 36 2.60 25.00 -3.76
CA GLU A 36 2.43 25.91 -2.62
C GLU A 36 3.77 26.31 -1.99
N LYS A 37 4.77 25.42 -2.03
CA LYS A 37 6.13 25.70 -1.54
C LYS A 37 7.02 26.41 -2.56
N GLY A 38 6.53 26.67 -3.78
CA GLY A 38 7.32 27.29 -4.84
C GLY A 38 8.42 26.40 -5.42
N LEU A 39 8.35 25.08 -5.22
CA LEU A 39 9.39 24.11 -5.60
C LEU A 39 9.06 23.33 -6.89
N LEU A 40 7.82 23.42 -7.37
CA LEU A 40 7.33 22.59 -8.48
C LEU A 40 8.07 22.86 -9.79
N GLU A 41 8.32 24.13 -10.14
CA GLU A 41 8.95 24.49 -11.41
C GLU A 41 10.40 23.98 -11.49
N ASP A 42 11.20 24.19 -10.45
CA ASP A 42 12.59 23.72 -10.38
C ASP A 42 12.68 22.20 -10.42
N PHE A 43 11.72 21.54 -9.75
CA PHE A 43 11.61 20.09 -9.79
C PHE A 43 11.29 19.55 -11.18
N LEU A 44 10.30 20.12 -11.88
CA LEU A 44 9.91 19.69 -13.23
C LEU A 44 10.98 19.99 -14.30
N ARG A 45 11.84 20.99 -14.07
CA ARG A 45 13.03 21.24 -14.92
C ARG A 45 14.08 20.15 -14.78
N THR A 46 14.28 19.68 -13.56
CA THR A 46 15.31 18.69 -13.21
C THR A 46 14.86 17.28 -13.57
N TYR A 47 13.59 16.97 -13.31
CA TYR A 47 13.01 15.65 -13.50
C TYR A 47 11.94 15.71 -14.59
N LYS A 48 12.25 15.16 -15.76
CA LYS A 48 11.28 15.04 -16.85
C LYS A 48 10.26 13.96 -16.49
N TYR A 49 9.02 14.39 -16.32
CA TYR A 49 7.88 13.51 -16.05
C TYR A 49 7.41 12.82 -17.34
N ASP A 50 7.44 11.49 -17.35
CA ASP A 50 6.83 10.67 -18.40
C ASP A 50 5.99 9.56 -17.75
N PRO A 51 4.65 9.66 -17.73
CA PRO A 51 3.78 8.67 -17.10
C PRO A 51 3.79 7.31 -17.82
N ALA A 52 4.21 7.26 -19.09
CA ALA A 52 4.27 6.01 -19.83
C ALA A 52 5.36 5.07 -19.26
N GLN A 53 6.37 5.61 -18.58
CA GLN A 53 7.45 4.83 -17.97
C GLN A 53 6.98 3.77 -16.99
N LYS A 54 5.81 3.92 -16.36
CA LYS A 54 5.28 2.94 -15.39
C LYS A 54 4.90 1.64 -16.04
N TYR A 55 4.44 1.75 -17.27
CA TYR A 55 3.90 0.64 -18.02
C TYR A 55 4.89 0.16 -19.09
N HIS A 56 6.13 0.68 -19.07
CA HIS A 56 7.22 0.15 -19.86
C HIS A 56 7.85 -1.06 -19.17
N PHE A 57 7.32 -2.24 -19.48
CA PHE A 57 7.88 -3.52 -19.05
C PHE A 57 9.20 -3.82 -19.79
N GLY A 58 10.34 -3.40 -19.23
CA GLY A 58 11.69 -3.76 -19.69
C GLY A 58 12.26 -4.98 -18.94
N ASP A 59 13.37 -5.54 -19.46
CA ASP A 59 14.06 -6.79 -19.06
C ASP A 59 14.64 -6.86 -17.62
N PHE A 60 14.21 -5.98 -16.72
CA PHE A 60 14.61 -6.04 -15.32
C PHE A 60 13.38 -6.18 -14.44
N SER A 61 13.42 -7.17 -13.55
CA SER A 61 12.55 -7.41 -12.38
C SER A 61 12.51 -6.24 -11.37
N VAL A 62 12.92 -5.06 -11.80
CA VAL A 62 12.86 -3.80 -11.09
C VAL A 62 11.65 -3.06 -11.67
N ALA A 63 10.50 -3.18 -10.99
CA ALA A 63 9.34 -2.34 -11.25
C ALA A 63 9.83 -0.89 -11.29
N THR A 64 9.84 -0.28 -12.49
CA THR A 64 10.20 1.12 -12.67
C THR A 64 8.92 1.92 -12.53
N GLU A 65 8.64 2.33 -11.31
CA GLU A 65 7.49 3.12 -10.91
C GLU A 65 7.82 4.61 -11.08
N PRO A 66 7.43 5.31 -12.15
CA PRO A 66 7.83 6.69 -12.38
C PRO A 66 7.39 7.58 -11.23
N MET A 67 7.72 8.87 -11.33
CA MET A 67 7.16 9.89 -10.45
C MET A 67 5.65 10.12 -10.71
N ASP A 68 4.85 9.05 -10.73
CA ASP A 68 3.44 9.00 -11.08
C ASP A 68 2.51 9.34 -9.93
N TYR A 69 3.02 9.32 -8.70
CA TYR A 69 2.23 9.67 -7.53
C TYR A 69 2.12 11.19 -7.30
N MET A 70 2.64 12.02 -8.23
CA MET A 70 2.61 13.48 -8.14
C MET A 70 1.20 14.02 -7.92
N ASP A 71 0.20 13.37 -8.53
CA ASP A 71 -1.20 13.77 -8.52
C ASP A 71 -2.09 12.85 -7.66
N ALA A 72 -1.50 11.88 -6.95
CA ALA A 72 -2.22 11.00 -6.05
C ALA A 72 -2.77 11.79 -4.85
N ALA A 73 -4.06 11.60 -4.55
CA ALA A 73 -4.77 12.42 -3.57
C ALA A 73 -5.69 11.65 -2.61
N TYR A 74 -5.91 10.34 -2.82
CA TYR A 74 -6.82 9.54 -2.01
C TYR A 74 -6.06 8.40 -1.33
N PHE A 75 -6.14 8.34 0.00
CA PHE A 75 -5.40 7.37 0.81
C PHE A 75 -6.31 6.76 1.87
N GLY A 76 -6.03 5.54 2.31
CA GLY A 76 -6.76 4.87 3.38
C GLY A 76 -5.83 4.23 4.38
N GLU A 77 -6.39 3.86 5.53
CA GLU A 77 -5.61 3.35 6.66
C GLU A 77 -5.54 1.82 6.62
N ILE A 78 -4.34 1.29 6.85
CA ILE A 78 -4.06 -0.12 7.14
C ILE A 78 -3.29 -0.22 8.45
N SER A 79 -3.21 -1.42 9.01
CA SER A 79 -2.34 -1.67 10.16
C SER A 79 -1.47 -2.90 9.93
N ILE A 80 -0.24 -2.88 10.41
CA ILE A 80 0.69 -4.02 10.32
C ILE A 80 1.25 -4.31 11.71
N GLY A 81 1.25 -5.58 12.11
CA GLY A 81 1.90 -6.04 13.34
C GLY A 81 0.98 -6.32 14.52
N THR A 82 1.59 -6.87 15.58
CA THR A 82 0.91 -7.21 16.85
C THR A 82 1.72 -6.69 18.06
N PRO A 83 1.30 -5.60 18.74
CA PRO A 83 0.10 -4.80 18.46
C PRO A 83 0.16 -4.05 17.12
N PRO A 84 -1.00 -3.67 16.54
CA PRO A 84 -1.05 -3.02 15.23
C PRO A 84 -0.37 -1.64 15.20
N GLN A 85 0.45 -1.41 14.17
CA GLN A 85 1.03 -0.12 13.81
C GLN A 85 0.30 0.41 12.56
N ASN A 86 -0.25 1.64 12.63
CA ASN A 86 -1.11 2.18 11.56
C ASN A 86 -0.31 2.92 10.50
N PHE A 87 -0.74 2.80 9.25
CA PHE A 87 -0.15 3.49 8.11
C PHE A 87 -1.24 4.03 7.20
N LEU A 88 -1.04 5.24 6.69
CA LEU A 88 -1.86 5.79 5.62
C LEU A 88 -1.23 5.41 4.28
N VAL A 89 -1.93 4.62 3.48
CA VAL A 89 -1.39 4.08 2.22
C VAL A 89 -2.16 4.53 0.99
N LEU A 90 -1.44 4.62 -0.12
CA LEU A 90 -2.02 4.66 -1.46
C LEU A 90 -2.40 3.25 -1.89
N PHE A 91 -3.68 3.04 -2.21
CA PHE A 91 -4.14 1.80 -2.86
C PHE A 91 -3.93 1.91 -4.36
N ASP A 92 -2.90 1.24 -4.88
CA ASP A 92 -2.44 1.40 -6.26
C ASP A 92 -2.81 0.20 -7.14
N THR A 93 -3.69 0.40 -8.10
CA THR A 93 -4.06 -0.64 -9.09
C THR A 93 -3.03 -0.79 -10.21
N GLY A 94 -1.99 0.05 -10.24
CA GLY A 94 -0.88 -0.03 -11.18
C GLY A 94 0.33 -0.83 -10.69
N SER A 95 0.34 -1.27 -9.44
CA SER A 95 1.44 -2.06 -8.84
C SER A 95 0.90 -3.15 -7.91
N SER A 96 1.76 -4.10 -7.49
CA SER A 96 1.34 -5.30 -6.76
C SER A 96 1.98 -5.48 -5.38
N ASN A 97 3.09 -4.81 -5.11
CA ASN A 97 3.79 -4.93 -3.83
C ASN A 97 3.15 -4.02 -2.76
N LEU A 98 3.16 -4.50 -1.51
CA LEU A 98 2.91 -3.68 -0.32
C LEU A 98 4.26 -3.25 0.25
N TRP A 99 4.42 -1.97 0.60
CA TRP A 99 5.57 -1.50 1.36
C TRP A 99 5.22 -0.32 2.27
N VAL A 100 5.96 -0.21 3.37
CA VAL A 100 5.89 0.92 4.32
C VAL A 100 7.30 1.34 4.76
N PRO A 101 7.49 2.57 5.26
CA PRO A 101 8.78 3.06 5.73
C PRO A 101 9.25 2.28 6.96
N SER A 102 10.52 1.92 7.03
CA SER A 102 11.10 1.30 8.23
C SER A 102 11.62 2.34 9.22
N VAL A 103 11.68 2.01 10.51
CA VAL A 103 12.47 2.79 11.50
C VAL A 103 13.96 2.85 11.13
N TYR A 104 14.44 1.92 10.30
CA TYR A 104 15.80 1.93 9.76
C TYR A 104 15.98 2.83 8.53
N CYS A 105 14.91 3.48 8.08
CA CYS A 105 15.00 4.38 6.93
C CYS A 105 15.81 5.63 7.25
N GLN A 106 16.77 5.94 6.37
CA GLN A 106 17.68 7.07 6.52
C GLN A 106 17.32 8.28 5.65
N SER A 107 16.41 8.11 4.68
CA SER A 107 15.97 9.21 3.82
C SER A 107 15.23 10.28 4.61
N GLN A 108 15.42 11.55 4.24
CA GLN A 108 14.70 12.67 4.85
C GLN A 108 13.18 12.50 4.76
N ALA A 109 12.68 11.94 3.66
CA ALA A 109 11.25 11.69 3.46
C ALA A 109 10.65 10.79 4.55
N CYS A 110 11.41 9.82 5.08
CA CYS A 110 10.95 8.95 6.15
C CYS A 110 10.77 9.65 7.51
N THR A 111 11.41 10.81 7.72
CA THR A 111 11.32 11.53 9.00
C THR A 111 9.96 12.15 9.26
N SER A 112 9.19 12.42 8.20
CA SER A 112 7.83 12.98 8.26
C SER A 112 6.72 11.93 8.16
N HIS A 113 7.06 10.66 7.99
CA HIS A 113 6.09 9.56 7.83
C HIS A 113 6.11 8.61 9.03
N THR A 114 5.00 7.89 9.17
CA THR A 114 4.91 6.77 10.11
C THR A 114 5.85 5.66 9.65
N ARG A 115 6.61 5.10 10.59
CA ARG A 115 7.62 4.09 10.32
C ARG A 115 7.30 2.82 11.08
N PHE A 116 7.34 1.70 10.37
CA PHE A 116 7.20 0.37 10.94
C PHE A 116 8.43 0.03 11.77
N ASN A 117 8.18 -0.34 13.03
CA ASN A 117 9.17 -0.83 13.95
C ASN A 117 9.02 -2.34 14.16
N PRO A 118 9.90 -3.16 13.56
CA PRO A 118 9.85 -4.61 13.72
C PRO A 118 9.95 -5.08 15.17
N SER A 119 10.68 -4.36 16.03
CA SER A 119 10.87 -4.76 17.43
C SER A 119 9.62 -4.57 18.29
N LEU A 120 8.61 -3.85 17.79
CA LEU A 120 7.34 -3.65 18.48
C LEU A 120 6.25 -4.62 18.04
N SER A 121 6.51 -5.51 17.09
CA SER A 121 5.55 -6.50 16.63
C SER A 121 5.99 -7.92 17.03
N SER A 122 5.12 -8.59 17.78
CA SER A 122 5.32 -9.99 18.20
C SER A 122 5.09 -11.01 17.09
N THR A 123 4.45 -10.62 15.99
CA THR A 123 4.14 -11.47 14.82
C THR A 123 5.06 -11.20 13.63
N TYR A 124 5.99 -10.24 13.76
CA TYR A 124 6.95 -9.93 12.71
C TYR A 124 7.95 -11.06 12.50
N SER A 125 8.23 -11.38 11.24
CA SER A 125 9.34 -12.23 10.83
C SER A 125 9.99 -11.72 9.55
N THR A 126 11.22 -12.15 9.28
CA THR A 126 11.97 -11.78 8.08
C THR A 126 12.98 -12.86 7.72
N ASN A 127 13.27 -12.98 6.43
CA ASN A 127 14.36 -13.81 5.91
C ASN A 127 15.60 -12.97 5.56
N GLU A 128 15.64 -11.69 5.98
CA GLU A 128 16.69 -10.71 5.69
C GLU A 128 16.96 -10.47 4.19
N GLN A 129 16.07 -10.94 3.32
CA GLN A 129 16.13 -10.67 1.89
C GLN A 129 15.95 -9.18 1.65
N THR A 130 16.77 -8.61 0.78
CA THR A 130 16.65 -7.22 0.35
C THR A 130 16.31 -7.17 -1.12
N PHE A 131 15.49 -6.19 -1.49
CA PHE A 131 15.14 -5.92 -2.88
C PHE A 131 15.15 -4.42 -3.11
N SER A 132 15.33 -4.02 -4.37
CA SER A 132 15.24 -2.63 -4.78
C SER A 132 14.14 -2.46 -5.81
N LEU A 133 13.26 -1.51 -5.55
CA LEU A 133 12.25 -1.04 -6.49
C LEU A 133 12.74 0.29 -7.08
N GLN A 134 12.72 0.44 -8.40
CA GLN A 134 13.08 1.71 -9.03
C GLN A 134 11.84 2.58 -9.05
N TYR A 135 11.90 3.77 -8.47
CA TYR A 135 10.85 4.77 -8.60
C TYR A 135 11.32 5.98 -9.43
N GLY A 136 11.04 5.98 -10.73
CA GLY A 136 11.45 7.02 -11.67
C GLY A 136 12.96 7.19 -11.66
N SER A 137 13.44 8.34 -11.20
CA SER A 137 14.87 8.64 -11.10
C SER A 137 15.55 8.19 -9.80
N GLY A 138 14.83 7.60 -8.85
CA GLY A 138 15.37 7.12 -7.57
C GLY A 138 15.08 5.64 -7.33
N SER A 139 15.76 5.03 -6.37
CA SER A 139 15.52 3.63 -5.98
C SER A 139 15.09 3.53 -4.52
N LEU A 140 14.03 2.79 -4.26
CA LEU A 140 13.61 2.35 -2.94
C LEU A 140 14.29 1.02 -2.63
N THR A 141 15.16 0.99 -1.63
CA THR A 141 15.75 -0.25 -1.14
C THR A 141 14.97 -0.71 0.08
N SER A 142 14.53 -1.96 0.10
CA SER A 142 13.69 -2.52 1.14
C SER A 142 14.24 -3.84 1.70
N ILE A 143 13.96 -4.11 2.98
CA ILE A 143 14.02 -5.46 3.53
C ILE A 143 12.65 -6.11 3.34
N LEU A 144 12.62 -7.38 2.96
CA LEU A 144 11.39 -8.17 2.93
C LEU A 144 11.02 -8.64 4.35
N GLY A 145 9.79 -8.36 4.76
CA GLY A 145 9.24 -8.82 6.04
C GLY A 145 7.88 -9.48 5.86
N TYR A 146 7.48 -10.21 6.88
CA TYR A 146 6.17 -10.84 7.00
C TYR A 146 5.57 -10.46 8.33
N ASP A 147 4.30 -10.06 8.32
CA ASP A 147 3.58 -9.77 9.55
C ASP A 147 2.06 -9.87 9.31
N THR A 148 1.27 -9.72 10.36
CA THR A 148 -0.20 -9.64 10.26
C THR A 148 -0.59 -8.29 9.72
N LEU A 149 -1.13 -8.26 8.50
CA LEU A 149 -1.80 -7.10 7.94
C LEU A 149 -3.25 -7.06 8.41
N THR A 150 -3.74 -5.89 8.79
CA THR A 150 -5.15 -5.64 9.09
C THR A 150 -5.69 -4.53 8.20
N VAL A 151 -6.82 -4.80 7.53
CA VAL A 151 -7.55 -3.83 6.71
C VAL A 151 -9.03 -3.90 7.07
N GLN A 152 -9.55 -2.87 7.75
CA GLN A 152 -10.97 -2.79 8.15
C GLN A 152 -11.51 -4.06 8.83
N GLY A 153 -10.70 -4.64 9.73
CA GLY A 153 -11.05 -5.86 10.47
C GLY A 153 -10.74 -7.17 9.76
N ILE A 154 -10.43 -7.16 8.46
CA ILE A 154 -9.82 -8.31 7.77
C ILE A 154 -8.39 -8.43 8.27
N GLN A 155 -8.02 -9.61 8.77
CA GLN A 155 -6.65 -9.94 9.13
C GLN A 155 -6.08 -10.90 8.08
N VAL A 156 -4.90 -10.56 7.57
CA VAL A 156 -4.11 -11.39 6.66
C VAL A 156 -2.80 -11.72 7.38
N PRO A 157 -2.69 -12.89 8.04
CA PRO A 157 -1.47 -13.30 8.70
C PRO A 157 -0.38 -13.59 7.68
N ASN A 158 0.88 -13.45 8.11
CA ASN A 158 2.06 -13.72 7.26
C ASN A 158 2.03 -12.96 5.92
N GLN A 159 1.43 -11.77 5.87
CA GLN A 159 1.43 -10.94 4.69
C GLN A 159 2.85 -10.43 4.44
N GLU A 160 3.35 -10.72 3.25
CA GLU A 160 4.64 -10.22 2.78
C GLU A 160 4.58 -8.72 2.47
N PHE A 161 5.58 -7.96 2.90
CA PHE A 161 5.69 -6.52 2.61
C PHE A 161 7.14 -6.02 2.64
N GLY A 162 7.39 -4.90 1.96
CA GLY A 162 8.66 -4.19 1.96
C GLY A 162 8.80 -3.22 3.13
N LEU A 163 9.92 -3.28 3.82
CA LEU A 163 10.36 -2.32 4.82
C LEU A 163 11.41 -1.39 4.18
N SER A 164 10.98 -0.22 3.74
CA SER A 164 11.85 0.75 3.07
C SER A 164 12.97 1.24 3.99
N LYS A 165 14.22 1.11 3.53
CA LYS A 165 15.44 1.69 4.13
C LYS A 165 15.84 3.00 3.46
N THR A 166 15.51 3.14 2.19
CA THR A 166 15.72 4.37 1.44
C THR A 166 14.45 4.66 0.66
N GLU A 167 13.97 5.89 0.73
CA GLU A 167 12.87 6.37 -0.10
C GLU A 167 13.38 7.10 -1.34
N PRO A 168 12.66 6.97 -2.47
CA PRO A 168 13.11 7.48 -3.74
C PRO A 168 12.82 8.98 -3.89
N GLY A 169 13.81 9.73 -4.36
CA GLY A 169 13.64 11.11 -4.79
C GLY A 169 13.23 12.10 -3.67
N THR A 170 13.06 13.36 -4.06
CA THR A 170 12.64 14.43 -3.15
C THR A 170 11.13 14.64 -3.12
N SER A 171 10.37 14.04 -4.07
CA SER A 171 8.91 14.15 -4.14
C SER A 171 8.22 13.52 -2.95
N PHE A 172 8.71 12.37 -2.47
CA PHE A 172 8.14 11.68 -1.31
C PHE A 172 8.23 12.50 -0.03
N LEU A 173 9.15 13.48 0.09
CA LEU A 173 9.15 14.44 1.20
C LEU A 173 7.85 15.26 1.30
N TYR A 174 7.14 15.41 0.18
CA TYR A 174 5.90 16.16 0.08
C TYR A 174 4.67 15.25 -0.04
N ALA A 175 4.86 13.93 0.03
CA ALA A 175 3.77 12.97 0.07
C ALA A 175 2.96 13.14 1.36
N LYS A 176 1.70 12.72 1.28
CA LYS A 176 0.77 12.69 2.42
C LYS A 176 0.45 11.27 2.86
N PHE A 177 0.99 10.26 2.17
CA PHE A 177 0.84 8.85 2.49
C PHE A 177 2.19 8.30 2.97
N ASP A 178 2.16 7.31 3.85
CA ASP A 178 3.34 6.65 4.39
C ASP A 178 3.89 5.58 3.42
N GLY A 179 3.00 4.79 2.78
CA GLY A 179 3.39 3.68 1.92
C GLY A 179 2.41 3.38 0.80
N ILE A 180 2.70 2.35 0.02
CA ILE A 180 1.86 1.91 -1.11
C ILE A 180 1.40 0.49 -0.87
N MET A 181 0.12 0.24 -1.12
CA MET A 181 -0.49 -1.08 -1.15
C MET A 181 -0.93 -1.38 -2.58
N GLY A 182 -0.17 -2.23 -3.26
CA GLY A 182 -0.48 -2.71 -4.59
C GLY A 182 -1.77 -3.54 -4.64
N MET A 183 -2.58 -3.29 -5.65
CA MET A 183 -3.89 -3.91 -5.91
C MET A 183 -3.95 -4.57 -7.30
N ALA A 184 -2.83 -4.60 -8.02
CA ALA A 184 -2.72 -5.23 -9.32
C ALA A 184 -2.47 -6.75 -9.24
N TYR A 185 -2.29 -7.38 -10.40
CA TYR A 185 -2.11 -8.82 -10.50
C TYR A 185 -0.73 -9.29 -10.00
N PRO A 186 -0.61 -10.52 -9.50
CA PRO A 186 0.67 -11.06 -9.00
C PRO A 186 1.79 -11.08 -10.03
N SER A 187 1.48 -11.08 -11.33
CA SER A 187 2.48 -10.98 -12.39
C SER A 187 3.35 -9.72 -12.34
N LEU A 188 2.90 -8.68 -11.64
CA LEU A 188 3.65 -7.43 -11.46
C LEU A 188 4.37 -7.36 -10.10
N SER A 189 4.21 -8.38 -9.25
CA SER A 189 4.90 -8.40 -7.96
C SER A 189 6.37 -8.74 -8.15
N VAL A 190 7.26 -7.96 -7.52
CA VAL A 190 8.69 -8.29 -7.49
C VAL A 190 8.91 -9.63 -6.79
N ASP A 191 9.76 -10.47 -7.38
CA ASP A 191 10.13 -11.81 -6.92
C ASP A 191 8.96 -12.78 -6.67
N GLY A 192 7.78 -12.51 -7.24
CA GLY A 192 6.59 -13.33 -7.03
C GLY A 192 5.95 -13.17 -5.64
N ALA A 193 6.21 -12.04 -4.99
CA ALA A 193 5.64 -11.67 -3.69
C ALA A 193 4.12 -11.88 -3.63
N THR A 194 3.64 -12.45 -2.53
CA THR A 194 2.20 -12.64 -2.34
C THR A 194 1.50 -11.29 -2.20
N THR A 195 0.63 -10.96 -3.15
CA THR A 195 -0.14 -9.71 -3.12
C THR A 195 -1.17 -9.71 -1.99
N VAL A 196 -1.55 -8.53 -1.51
CA VAL A 196 -2.55 -8.44 -0.42
C VAL A 196 -3.88 -9.06 -0.80
N LEU A 197 -4.34 -8.86 -2.05
CA LEU A 197 -5.58 -9.47 -2.51
C LEU A 197 -5.50 -11.00 -2.56
N GLN A 198 -4.34 -11.57 -2.93
CA GLN A 198 -4.15 -13.03 -2.82
C GLN A 198 -4.23 -13.48 -1.37
N GLY A 199 -3.57 -12.78 -0.45
CA GLY A 199 -3.63 -13.09 0.98
C GLY A 199 -5.07 -13.07 1.50
N MET A 200 -5.84 -12.02 1.17
CA MET A 200 -7.26 -11.94 1.55
C MET A 200 -8.11 -13.09 0.97
N VAL A 201 -7.84 -13.52 -0.27
CA VAL A 201 -8.54 -14.66 -0.88
C VAL A 201 -8.14 -15.97 -0.20
N GLN A 202 -6.86 -16.16 0.13
CA GLN A 202 -6.34 -17.37 0.79
C GLN A 202 -6.93 -17.55 2.19
N GLU A 203 -7.12 -16.45 2.93
CA GLU A 203 -7.78 -16.45 4.25
C GLU A 203 -9.31 -16.61 4.18
N GLY A 204 -9.89 -16.70 2.98
CA GLY A 204 -11.34 -16.75 2.80
C GLY A 204 -12.04 -15.48 3.27
N ALA A 205 -11.32 -14.35 3.35
CA ALA A 205 -11.82 -13.10 3.89
C ALA A 205 -12.75 -12.35 2.92
N LEU A 206 -12.77 -12.74 1.64
CA LEU A 206 -13.59 -12.12 0.60
C LEU A 206 -14.69 -13.09 0.13
N THR A 207 -15.94 -12.61 0.12
CA THR A 207 -17.07 -13.37 -0.46
C THR A 207 -16.91 -13.63 -1.95
N SER A 208 -16.19 -12.75 -2.65
CA SER A 208 -15.79 -12.90 -4.04
C SER A 208 -14.47 -12.17 -4.26
N PRO A 209 -13.58 -12.64 -5.15
CA PRO A 209 -12.27 -12.04 -5.40
C PRO A 209 -12.38 -10.75 -6.24
N ILE A 210 -13.18 -9.80 -5.78
CA ILE A 210 -13.48 -8.53 -6.43
C ILE A 210 -13.36 -7.40 -5.42
N PHE A 211 -12.94 -6.24 -5.90
CA PHE A 211 -12.98 -4.98 -5.17
C PHE A 211 -13.52 -3.88 -6.08
N SER A 212 -13.96 -2.77 -5.51
CA SER A 212 -14.44 -1.60 -6.25
C SER A 212 -13.96 -0.32 -5.60
N PHE A 213 -13.64 0.68 -6.40
CA PHE A 213 -13.39 2.04 -5.93
C PHE A 213 -14.63 2.91 -6.14
N TYR A 214 -14.92 3.76 -5.14
CA TYR A 214 -15.91 4.83 -5.23
C TYR A 214 -15.23 6.12 -4.82
N LEU A 215 -15.21 7.10 -5.73
CA LEU A 215 -14.65 8.44 -5.49
C LEU A 215 -15.79 9.45 -5.61
N SER A 216 -15.99 10.24 -4.56
CA SER A 216 -17.00 11.31 -4.48
C SER A 216 -16.47 12.65 -4.96
#